data_AF-A0A7X5F2T7-F1
#
_entry.id   AF-A0A7X5F2T7-F1
#
_cell.length_a   1.000
_cell.length_b   1.000
_cell.length_c   1.000
_cell.angle_alpha   90.00
_cell.angle_beta   90.00
_cell.angle_gamma   90.00
#
_symmetry.space_group_name_H-M   'P 1'
#
loop_
_entity.id
_entity.type
_entity.pdbx_description
1 polymer ?
#
loop_
_entity_poly.entity_id
_entity_poly.type
_entity_poly.pdbx_seq_one_letter_code
_entity_poly.pdbx_strand_id
1 'polypeptide(L)'
;MALTLRQQVTALYDVAFNRDPDLAGLQHHLDLITSGRLDLYGLADAMVASEEFASTTGREGNPVVTIQRYYSNGLERGGTVEESAAWLDLILGGRADLGDALVGFALSPEYATLVGWHHDAA
;
A
#
# COMPACT_ATOMS: atom_id res chain seq x y z
N MET A 1 5.69 7.13 19.02
CA MET A 1 6.27 8.04 18.01
C MET A 1 5.35 8.03 16.80
N ALA A 2 5.21 9.16 16.10
CA ALA A 2 4.50 9.19 14.82
C ALA A 2 5.43 8.70 13.70
N LEU A 3 4.89 8.07 12.67
CA LEU A 3 5.64 7.62 11.49
C LEU A 3 6.23 8.80 10.72
N THR A 4 7.45 8.65 10.22
CA THR A 4 8.00 9.61 9.25
C THR A 4 7.34 9.43 7.89
N LEU A 5 7.34 10.49 7.08
CA LEU A 5 6.81 10.40 5.71
C LEU A 5 7.57 9.36 4.86
N ARG A 6 8.90 9.22 5.08
CA ARG A 6 9.71 8.18 4.45
C ARG A 6 9.16 6.78 4.77
N GLN A 7 8.92 6.49 6.05
CA GLN A 7 8.37 5.19 6.46
C GLN A 7 7.00 4.92 5.85
N GLN A 8 6.14 5.94 5.76
CA GLN A 8 4.81 5.81 5.17
C GLN A 8 4.89 5.49 3.67
N VAL A 9 5.73 6.20 2.91
CA VAL A 9 5.93 5.93 1.48
C VAL A 9 6.56 4.56 1.27
N THR A 10 7.56 4.18 2.06
CA THR A 10 8.17 2.85 1.96
C THR A 10 7.16 1.73 2.24
N ALA A 11 6.31 1.87 3.26
CA ALA A 11 5.29 0.88 3.55
C ALA A 11 4.26 0.73 2.41
N LEU A 12 3.89 1.82 1.71
CA LEU A 12 3.03 1.74 0.53
C LEU A 12 3.69 0.92 -0.60
N TYR A 13 4.98 1.14 -0.85
CA TYR A 13 5.75 0.37 -1.83
C TYR A 13 5.81 -1.12 -1.48
N ASP A 14 6.05 -1.42 -0.19
CA ASP A 14 6.13 -2.79 0.28
C ASP A 14 4.79 -3.53 0.10
N VAL A 15 3.69 -2.95 0.57
CA VAL A 15 2.37 -3.58 0.41
C VAL A 15 1.96 -3.71 -1.06
N ALA A 16 2.23 -2.69 -1.88
CA ALA A 16 1.83 -2.68 -3.30
C ALA A 16 2.68 -3.62 -4.17
N PHE A 17 3.99 -3.68 -3.93
CA PHE A 17 4.97 -4.26 -4.85
C PHE A 17 5.88 -5.32 -4.23
N ASN A 18 5.77 -5.55 -2.91
CA ASN A 18 6.63 -6.46 -2.14
C ASN A 18 8.13 -6.12 -2.27
N ARG A 19 8.44 -4.82 -2.23
CA ARG A 19 9.81 -4.29 -2.33
C ARG A 19 9.90 -2.87 -1.78
N ASP A 20 11.12 -2.47 -1.44
CA ASP A 20 11.44 -1.07 -1.20
C ASP A 20 11.42 -0.23 -2.49
N PRO A 21 11.10 1.08 -2.38
CA PRO A 21 11.38 2.01 -3.45
C PRO A 21 12.88 2.17 -3.65
N ASP A 22 13.31 2.41 -4.90
CA ASP A 22 14.65 2.93 -5.11
C ASP A 22 14.76 4.37 -4.56
N LEU A 23 15.99 4.83 -4.32
CA LEU A 23 16.23 6.13 -3.69
C LEU A 23 15.66 7.30 -4.50
N ALA A 24 15.71 7.23 -5.84
CA ALA A 24 15.24 8.31 -6.71
C ALA A 24 13.72 8.38 -6.72
N GLY A 25 13.04 7.24 -6.83
CA GLY A 25 11.60 7.10 -6.72
C GLY A 25 11.10 7.54 -5.35
N LEU A 26 11.76 7.12 -4.27
CA LEU A 26 11.42 7.56 -2.91
C LEU A 26 11.51 9.08 -2.80
N GLN A 27 12.65 9.67 -3.18
CA GLN A 27 12.83 11.12 -3.09
C GLN A 27 11.81 11.89 -3.93
N HIS A 28 11.49 11.40 -5.12
CA HIS A 28 10.47 12.01 -5.98
C HIS A 28 9.10 12.09 -5.30
N HIS A 29 8.64 11.01 -4.68
CA HIS A 29 7.36 10.97 -3.97
C HIS A 29 7.38 11.84 -2.71
N LEU A 30 8.49 11.84 -1.97
CA LEU A 30 8.66 12.73 -0.81
C LEU A 30 8.57 14.20 -1.22
N ASP A 31 9.18 14.60 -2.33
CA ASP A 31 9.12 15.98 -2.83
C ASP A 31 7.71 16.37 -3.29
N LEU A 32 6.99 15.45 -3.96
CA LEU A 32 5.59 15.68 -4.35
C LEU A 32 4.70 15.88 -3.13
N ILE A 33 4.85 15.04 -2.10
CA ILE A 33 4.00 15.08 -0.91
C ILE A 33 4.34 16.30 -0.03
N THR A 34 5.62 16.57 0.20
CA THR A 34 6.04 17.73 1.01
C THR A 34 5.72 19.07 0.34
N SER A 35 5.67 19.12 -1.00
CA SER A 35 5.22 20.30 -1.74
C SER A 35 3.68 20.44 -1.83
N GLY A 36 2.92 19.49 -1.29
CA GLY A 36 1.45 19.49 -1.33
C GLY A 36 0.84 19.22 -2.71
N ARG A 37 1.64 18.75 -3.67
CA ARG A 37 1.18 18.39 -5.02
C ARG A 37 0.52 17.01 -5.07
N LEU A 38 0.77 16.18 -4.06
CA LEU A 38 0.25 14.85 -3.89
C LEU A 38 0.05 14.61 -2.38
N ASP A 39 -0.87 13.75 -1.99
CA ASP A 39 -0.94 13.20 -0.64
C ASP A 39 -0.74 11.68 -0.67
N LEU A 40 -0.76 11.02 0.50
CA LEU A 40 -0.51 9.58 0.57
C LEU A 40 -1.59 8.75 -0.14
N TYR A 41 -2.84 9.20 -0.10
CA TYR A 41 -3.95 8.49 -0.75
C TYR A 41 -3.84 8.62 -2.26
N GLY A 42 -3.58 9.82 -2.77
CA GLY A 42 -3.30 10.03 -4.19
C GLY A 42 -2.06 9.28 -4.68
N LEU A 43 -1.04 9.09 -3.84
CA LEU A 43 0.09 8.21 -4.16
C LEU A 43 -0.35 6.75 -4.25
N ALA A 44 -1.13 6.26 -3.28
CA ALA A 44 -1.65 4.90 -3.30
C ALA A 44 -2.51 4.63 -4.54
N ASP A 45 -3.38 5.57 -4.91
CA ASP A 45 -4.19 5.50 -6.13
C ASP A 45 -3.32 5.44 -7.38
N ALA A 46 -2.29 6.30 -7.46
CA ALA A 46 -1.35 6.31 -8.58
C ALA A 46 -0.55 4.99 -8.68
N MET A 47 -0.16 4.40 -7.55
CA MET A 47 0.49 3.09 -7.52
C MET A 47 -0.44 2.01 -8.06
N VAL A 48 -1.68 1.94 -7.55
CA VAL A 48 -2.67 0.94 -8.00
C VAL A 48 -3.01 1.09 -9.49
N ALA A 49 -3.04 2.32 -10.00
CA ALA A 49 -3.28 2.62 -11.41
C ALA A 49 -2.05 2.40 -12.32
N SER A 50 -0.87 2.11 -11.76
CA SER A 50 0.38 2.00 -12.51
C SER A 50 0.47 0.71 -13.34
N GLU A 51 1.23 0.76 -14.43
CA GLU A 51 1.57 -0.44 -15.22
C GLU A 51 2.36 -1.45 -14.40
N GLU A 52 3.21 -0.99 -13.46
CA GLU A 52 3.94 -1.86 -12.54
C GLU A 52 2.96 -2.70 -11.73
N PHE A 53 1.93 -2.07 -11.14
CA PHE A 53 0.93 -2.77 -10.34
C PHE A 53 0.13 -3.76 -11.18
N ALA A 54 -0.27 -3.38 -12.39
CA ALA A 54 -0.95 -4.29 -13.32
C ALA A 54 -0.07 -5.50 -13.68
N SER A 55 1.24 -5.30 -13.83
CA SER A 55 2.19 -6.36 -14.16
C SER A 55 2.43 -7.33 -13.00
N THR A 56 2.43 -6.85 -11.75
CA THR A 56 2.68 -7.67 -10.55
C THR A 56 1.42 -8.36 -10.06
N THR A 57 0.26 -7.70 -10.14
CA THR A 57 -1.02 -8.22 -9.62
C THR A 57 -1.76 -9.10 -10.62
N GLY A 58 -1.45 -8.99 -11.92
CA GLY A 58 -2.20 -9.61 -13.00
C GLY A 58 -3.24 -8.65 -13.55
N ARG A 59 -3.55 -8.79 -14.84
CA ARG A 59 -4.36 -7.82 -15.59
C ARG A 59 -5.71 -7.56 -14.90
N GLU A 60 -5.88 -6.32 -14.49
CA GLU A 60 -7.09 -5.64 -14.00
C GLU A 60 -7.55 -6.00 -12.59
N GLY A 61 -7.17 -5.16 -11.61
CA GLY A 61 -8.06 -4.49 -10.64
C GLY A 61 -9.07 -5.33 -9.86
N ASN A 62 -8.97 -6.66 -9.86
CA ASN A 62 -9.91 -7.53 -9.20
C ASN A 62 -9.73 -7.36 -7.69
N PRO A 63 -10.71 -6.79 -6.97
CA PRO A 63 -10.52 -6.47 -5.57
C PRO A 63 -10.18 -7.69 -4.71
N VAL A 64 -10.69 -8.87 -5.08
CA VAL A 64 -10.42 -10.12 -4.34
C VAL A 64 -8.94 -10.50 -4.43
N VAL A 65 -8.38 -10.46 -5.64
CA VAL A 65 -6.97 -10.81 -5.86
C VAL A 65 -6.07 -9.75 -5.24
N THR A 66 -6.42 -8.48 -5.37
CA THR A 66 -5.61 -7.37 -4.83
C THR A 66 -5.55 -7.39 -3.31
N ILE A 67 -6.68 -7.57 -2.62
CA ILE A 67 -6.71 -7.65 -1.15
C ILE A 67 -5.87 -8.83 -0.64
N GLN A 68 -5.97 -10.00 -1.29
CA GLN A 68 -5.12 -11.15 -0.94
C GLN A 68 -3.62 -10.85 -1.12
N ARG A 69 -3.25 -10.05 -2.12
CA ARG A 69 -1.87 -9.62 -2.32
C ARG A 69 -1.40 -8.61 -1.29
N TYR A 70 -2.25 -7.69 -0.85
CA TYR A 70 -1.88 -6.77 0.24
C TYR A 70 -1.60 -7.51 1.54
N TYR A 71 -2.39 -8.55 1.85
CA TYR A 71 -2.07 -9.46 2.95
C TYR A 71 -0.72 -10.16 2.73
N SER A 72 -0.51 -10.78 1.55
CA SER A 72 0.70 -11.58 1.33
C SER A 72 1.98 -10.77 1.29
N ASN A 73 1.93 -9.59 0.67
CA ASN A 73 3.08 -8.70 0.53
C ASN A 73 3.31 -7.95 1.83
N GLY A 74 2.33 -7.13 2.24
CA GLY A 74 2.51 -6.17 3.32
C GLY A 74 2.42 -6.76 4.72
N LEU A 75 1.74 -7.89 4.91
CA LEU A 75 1.58 -8.52 6.23
C LEU A 75 2.27 -9.89 6.32
N GLU A 76 2.98 -10.29 5.25
CA GLU A 76 3.68 -11.58 5.14
C GLU A 76 2.82 -12.80 5.51
N ARG A 77 1.49 -12.71 5.31
CA ARG A 77 0.53 -13.77 5.66
C ARG A 77 -0.65 -13.79 4.70
N GLY A 78 -1.43 -14.86 4.72
CA GLY A 78 -2.75 -14.88 4.09
C GLY A 78 -3.77 -14.16 4.96
N GLY A 79 -4.67 -13.40 4.33
CA GLY A 79 -5.87 -12.88 4.99
C GLY A 79 -6.90 -13.99 5.19
N THR A 80 -7.63 -13.97 6.30
CA THR A 80 -8.76 -14.89 6.47
C THR A 80 -9.90 -14.54 5.50
N VAL A 81 -10.89 -15.44 5.40
CA VAL A 81 -12.08 -15.21 4.56
C VAL A 81 -12.86 -13.99 5.07
N GLU A 82 -13.00 -13.87 6.39
CA GLU A 82 -13.74 -12.77 7.04
C GLU A 82 -13.01 -11.44 6.89
N GLU A 83 -11.69 -11.44 7.09
CA GLU A 83 -10.84 -10.27 6.91
C GLU A 83 -10.90 -9.72 5.47
N SER A 84 -10.76 -10.63 4.49
CA SER A 84 -10.86 -10.26 3.08
C SER A 84 -12.26 -9.76 2.73
N ALA A 85 -13.31 -10.41 3.25
CA ALA A 85 -14.69 -10.01 3.01
C ALA A 85 -15.01 -8.60 3.55
N ALA A 86 -14.42 -8.21 4.68
CA ALA A 86 -14.61 -6.88 5.25
C ALA A 86 -14.07 -5.77 4.32
N TRP A 87 -12.86 -5.95 3.76
CA TRP A 87 -12.31 -5.03 2.78
C TRP A 87 -13.12 -4.99 1.48
N LEU A 88 -13.55 -6.16 1.00
CA LEU A 88 -14.36 -6.25 -0.20
C LEU A 88 -15.73 -5.58 -0.05
N ASP A 89 -16.37 -5.66 1.11
CA ASP A 89 -17.64 -4.95 1.36
C ASP A 89 -17.46 -3.43 1.27
N LEU A 90 -16.35 -2.90 1.80
CA LEU A 90 -16.04 -1.47 1.69
C LEU A 90 -15.84 -1.06 0.22
N ILE A 91 -15.07 -1.85 -0.53
CA ILE A 91 -14.72 -1.55 -1.93
C ILE A 91 -15.93 -1.69 -2.84
N LEU A 92 -16.65 -2.81 -2.77
CA LEU A 92 -17.83 -3.08 -3.60
C LEU A 92 -19.01 -2.18 -3.21
N GLY A 93 -19.07 -1.73 -1.94
CA GLY A 93 -20.01 -0.74 -1.48
C GLY A 93 -19.65 0.71 -1.87
N GLY A 94 -18.50 0.93 -2.52
CA GLY A 94 -18.04 2.26 -2.93
C GLY A 94 -17.66 3.20 -1.77
N ARG A 95 -17.40 2.63 -0.58
CA ARG A 95 -16.96 3.38 0.61
C ARG A 95 -15.44 3.50 0.73
N ALA A 96 -14.73 2.70 -0.05
CA ALA A 96 -13.28 2.73 -0.22
C ALA A 96 -12.94 2.28 -1.64
N ASP A 97 -11.75 2.58 -2.10
CA ASP A 97 -11.15 1.93 -3.27
C ASP A 97 -9.90 1.11 -2.89
N LEU A 98 -9.17 0.66 -3.91
CA LEU A 98 -7.96 -0.14 -3.71
C LEU A 98 -6.77 0.68 -3.21
N GLY A 99 -6.74 1.99 -3.43
CA GLY A 99 -5.74 2.89 -2.89
C GLY A 99 -6.00 3.18 -1.41
N ASP A 100 -7.25 3.42 -1.03
CA ASP A 100 -7.68 3.50 0.37
C ASP A 100 -7.30 2.23 1.15
N ALA A 101 -7.59 1.06 0.56
CA ALA A 101 -7.19 -0.20 1.15
C ALA A 101 -5.66 -0.29 1.31
N LEU A 102 -4.89 0.04 0.28
CA LEU A 102 -3.43 0.02 0.32
C LEU A 102 -2.87 0.85 1.49
N VAL A 103 -3.37 2.08 1.69
CA VAL A 103 -3.00 2.92 2.84
C VAL A 103 -3.37 2.24 4.16
N GLY A 104 -4.58 1.66 4.23
CA GLY A 104 -5.06 0.95 5.40
C GLY A 104 -4.18 -0.22 5.83
N PHE A 105 -3.66 -1.00 4.87
CA PHE A 105 -2.71 -2.07 5.15
C PHE A 105 -1.35 -1.52 5.59
N ALA A 106 -0.75 -0.63 4.80
CA ALA A 106 0.60 -0.10 5.01
C ALA A 106 0.78 0.63 6.34
N LEU A 107 -0.27 1.31 6.81
CA LEU A 107 -0.25 2.09 8.04
C LEU A 107 -0.98 1.39 9.20
N SER A 108 -1.33 0.11 9.05
CA SER A 108 -2.01 -0.66 10.09
C SER A 108 -1.09 -0.95 11.29
N PRO A 109 -1.65 -1.09 12.51
CA PRO A 109 -0.92 -1.64 13.65
C PRO A 109 -0.42 -3.08 13.42
N GLU A 110 -1.07 -3.82 12.53
CA GLU A 110 -0.67 -5.17 12.17
C GLU A 110 0.61 -5.16 11.33
N TYR A 111 0.70 -4.31 10.31
CA TYR A 111 1.94 -4.08 9.55
C TYR A 111 3.10 -3.75 10.49
N ALA A 112 2.86 -2.85 11.43
CA ALA A 112 3.83 -2.48 12.46
C ALA A 112 4.36 -3.66 13.29
N THR A 113 3.47 -4.61 13.58
CA THR A 113 3.74 -5.75 14.47
C THR A 113 4.44 -6.88 13.73
N LEU A 114 4.06 -7.14 12.47
CA LEU A 114 4.55 -8.27 11.69
C LEU A 114 5.82 -7.93 10.90
N VAL A 115 5.82 -6.79 10.22
CA VAL A 115 6.92 -6.37 9.32
C VAL A 115 7.73 -5.25 9.97
N GLY A 116 7.02 -4.30 10.58
CA GLY A 116 7.61 -3.12 11.20
C GLY A 116 7.98 -2.05 10.18
N TRP A 117 8.13 -0.82 10.65
CA TRP A 117 8.53 0.31 9.80
C TRP A 117 10.04 0.52 9.77
N HIS A 118 10.79 -0.56 9.94
CA HIS A 118 12.25 -0.57 10.14
C HIS A 118 13.04 -0.51 8.83
N HIS A 119 12.58 0.27 7.85
CA HIS A 119 13.38 0.55 6.66
C HIS A 119 13.98 1.95 6.81
N ASP A 120 14.93 2.06 7.74
CA ASP A 120 15.91 3.14 7.73
C ASP A 120 16.75 2.93 6.47
N ALA A 121 16.31 3.49 5.34
CA ALA A 121 17.14 3.60 4.16
C ALA A 121 18.43 4.34 4.57
N ALA A 122 19.50 3.54 4.70
CA ALA A 122 20.85 3.98 5.01
C ALA A 122 21.33 5.07 4.05
#